data_AF-A0A328AJ84-F1
#
_entry.id   AF-A0A328AJ84-F1
#
_cell.length_a   1.000
_cell.length_b   1.000
_cell.length_c   1.000
_cell.angle_alpha   90.00
_cell.angle_beta   90.00
_cell.angle_gamma   90.00
#
_symmetry.space_group_name_H-M   'P 1'
#
loop_
_entity.id
_entity.type
_entity.pdbx_description
1 polymer ?
#
loop_
_entity_poly.entity_id
_entity_poly.type
_entity_poly.pdbx_seq_one_letter_code
_entity_poly.pdbx_strand_id
1 'polypeptide(L)' 'MVFKIERLRSGADDGRRTLSLFIRPGSRRRPWKFFSPEEVPAFVGEYAWFEIDRAHGGWKFLRQLPGPTARH' A
#
# COMPACT_ATOMS: atom_id res chain seq x y z
N MET A 1 -8.98 -8.49 -4.84
CA MET A 1 -8.10 -7.91 -5.90
C MET A 1 -6.69 -7.76 -5.35
N VAL A 2 -5.64 -7.88 -6.16
CA VAL A 2 -4.24 -7.80 -5.70
C VAL A 2 -3.67 -6.41 -5.93
N PHE A 3 -3.06 -5.81 -4.91
CA PHE A 3 -2.42 -4.50 -4.97
C PHE A 3 -1.02 -4.50 -4.36
N LYS A 4 -0.15 -3.67 -4.94
CA LYS A 4 1.15 -3.33 -4.34
C LYS A 4 0.98 -2.12 -3.41
N ILE A 5 1.38 -2.28 -2.16
CA ILE A 5 1.43 -1.20 -1.17
C ILE A 5 2.87 -0.78 -1.01
N GLU A 6 3.15 0.51 -1.17
CA GLU A 6 4.48 1.10 -1.06
C GLU A 6 4.56 2.04 0.15
N ARG A 7 5.76 2.14 0.73
CA ARG A 7 6.09 3.12 1.77
C ARG A 7 6.54 4.41 1.14
N LEU A 8 5.88 5.52 1.48
CA LEU A 8 6.38 6.85 1.19
C LEU A 8 7.21 7.31 2.39
N ARG A 9 8.51 7.43 2.17
CA ARG A 9 9.41 8.05 3.14
C ARG A 9 9.34 9.57 2.94
N SER A 10 8.47 10.24 3.67
CA SER A 10 8.48 11.71 3.72
C SER A 10 9.60 12.14 4.67
N GLY A 11 10.70 12.66 4.12
CA GLY A 11 11.69 13.38 4.91
C GLY A 11 11.14 14.77 5.22
N ALA A 12 10.64 14.98 6.44
CA ALA A 12 10.27 16.31 6.91
C ALA A 12 10.77 16.49 8.35
N ASP A 13 11.93 17.13 8.43
CA ASP A 13 12.48 18.13 9.35
C ASP A 13 11.93 18.42 10.77
N ASP A 14 11.11 17.55 11.39
CA ASP A 14 10.58 17.86 12.74
C ASP A 14 10.45 16.65 13.67
N GLY A 15 11.40 15.70 13.56
CA GLY A 15 11.52 14.55 14.46
C GLY A 15 10.42 13.47 14.32
N ARG A 16 9.37 13.71 13.52
CA ARG A 16 8.26 12.76 13.27
C ARG A 16 8.22 12.35 11.80
N ARG A 17 8.90 11.25 11.47
CA ARG A 17 8.80 10.62 10.13
C ARG A 17 7.38 10.11 9.91
N THR A 18 6.59 10.81 9.11
CA THR A 18 5.26 10.32 8.70
C THR A 18 5.47 9.25 7.64
N LEU A 19 5.36 7.98 8.06
CA LEU A 19 5.30 6.85 7.13
C LEU A 19 3.90 6.79 6.54
N SER A 20 3.74 7.27 5.31
CA SER A 20 2.48 7.08 4.57
C SER A 20 2.56 5.82 3.73
N LEU A 21 1.53 4.98 3.77
CA LEU A 21 1.42 3.78 2.94
C LEU A 21 0.49 4.08 1.77
N PHE A 22 0.79 3.61 0.56
CA PHE A 22 -0.02 3.97 -0.60
C PHE A 22 -0.05 2.92 -1.71
N ILE A 23 -1.11 2.98 -2.52
CA ILE A 23 -1.18 2.28 -3.80
C ILE A 23 -0.83 3.28 -4.89
N ARG A 24 0.21 2.98 -5.68
CA ARG A 24 0.50 3.77 -6.88
C ARG A 24 -0.68 3.71 -7.85
N PRO A 25 -1.13 4.85 -8.40
CA PRO A 25 -2.11 4.82 -9.45
C PRO A 25 -1.52 4.19 -10.71
N GLY A 26 -2.23 3.25 -11.33
CA GLY A 26 -1.81 2.60 -12.59
C GLY A 26 -1.83 3.53 -13.81
N SER A 27 -2.32 4.76 -13.67
CA SER A 27 -2.31 5.81 -14.69
C SER A 27 -2.28 7.17 -14.00
N ARG A 28 -1.64 8.16 -14.64
CA ARG A 28 -1.56 9.55 -14.12
C ARG A 28 -2.93 10.21 -13.86
N ARG A 29 -4.01 9.68 -14.44
CA ARG A 29 -5.38 10.19 -14.27
C ARG A 29 -6.14 9.58 -13.09
N ARG A 30 -5.59 8.55 -12.44
CA ARG A 30 -6.24 7.89 -11.30
C ARG A 30 -5.78 8.57 -10.00
N PRO A 31 -6.68 8.79 -9.02
CA PRO A 31 -6.30 9.37 -7.74
C PRO A 31 -5.34 8.43 -7.00
N TRP A 32 -4.44 9.04 -6.22
CA TRP A 32 -3.63 8.31 -5.27
C TRP A 32 -4.51 7.81 -4.13
N LYS A 33 -4.23 6.60 -3.63
CA LYS A 33 -4.85 6.09 -2.41
C LYS A 33 -3.78 5.92 -1.34
N PHE A 34 -3.90 6.70 -0.28
CA PHE A 34 -3.09 6.62 0.92
C PHE A 34 -3.83 5.85 2.03
N PHE A 35 -3.04 5.27 2.91
CA PHE A 35 -3.44 4.53 4.10
C PHE A 35 -2.53 4.94 5.25
N SER A 36 -3.10 4.97 6.45
CA SER A 36 -2.32 5.08 7.68
C SER A 36 -1.64 3.75 8.02
N PRO A 37 -0.51 3.77 8.76
CA PRO A 37 0.17 2.55 9.20
C PRO A 37 -0.72 1.54 9.94
N GLU A 38 -1.68 2.02 10.73
CA GLU A 38 -2.63 1.19 11.47
C GLU A 38 -3.70 0.50 10.60
N GLU A 39 -3.95 0.99 9.39
CA GLU A 39 -4.91 0.38 8.45
C GLU A 39 -4.32 -0.79 7.67
N VAL A 40 -2.99 -0.88 7.60
CA VAL A 40 -2.28 -1.85 6.77
C VAL A 40 -1.55 -2.85 7.65
N PRO A 41 -1.73 -4.16 7.44
CA PRO A 41 -0.93 -5.15 8.15
C PRO A 41 0.57 -4.89 8.00
N ALA A 42 1.32 -5.07 9.10
CA ALA A 42 2.77 -4.87 9.07
C ALA A 42 3.44 -5.81 8.05
N PHE A 43 4.43 -5.30 7.32
CA PHE A 43 5.23 -6.04 6.36
C PHE A 43 6.69 -5.60 6.40
N VAL A 44 7.59 -6.42 5.85
CA VAL A 44 9.02 -6.12 5.76
C VAL A 44 9.37 -5.55 4.38
N GLY A 45 10.28 -4.57 4.34
CA GLY A 45 10.76 -3.94 3.11
C GLY A 45 10.02 -2.65 2.73
N GLU A 46 10.33 -2.13 1.53
CA GLU A 46 9.74 -0.88 1.01
C GLU A 46 8.33 -1.05 0.49
N TYR A 47 7.96 -2.27 0.12
CA TYR A 47 6.65 -2.59 -0.42
C TYR A 47 6.26 -4.03 -0.13
N ALA A 48 4.96 -4.30 -0.16
CA ALA A 48 4.41 -5.64 -0.11
C ALA A 48 3.15 -5.73 -0.96
N TRP A 49 2.79 -6.95 -1.33
CA TRP A 49 1.59 -7.23 -2.11
C TRP A 49 0.49 -7.77 -1.22
N PHE A 50 -0.72 -7.27 -1.39
CA PHE A 50 -1.86 -7.67 -0.59
C PHE A 50 -3.05 -8.04 -1.47
N GLU A 51 -3.78 -9.06 -1.04
CA GLU A 51 -5.15 -9.27 -1.47
C GLU A 51 -6.06 -8.34 -0.67
N ILE A 52 -6.79 -7.49 -1.38
CA ILE A 52 -7.70 -6.49 -0.81
C ILE A 52 -9.10 -6.71 -1.36
N ASP A 53 -10.07 -6.70 -0.46
CA ASP A 53 -11.49 -6.61 -0.77
C ASP A 53 -11.95 -5.13 -0.76
N ARG A 54 -12.69 -4.74 -1.80
CA ARG A 54 -13.21 -3.39 -2.01
C ARG A 54 -14.75 -3.32 -1.86
N ALA A 55 -15.36 -4.30 -1.23
CA ALA A 55 -16.81 -4.31 -1.01
C ALA A 55 -17.26 -3.06 -0.21
N HIS A 56 -18.42 -2.52 -0.59
CA HIS A 56 -19.12 -1.41 0.09
C HIS A 56 -18.31 -0.12 0.30
N GLY A 57 -17.37 0.20 -0.61
CA GLY A 57 -16.59 1.45 -0.55
C GLY A 57 -15.43 1.44 0.45
N GLY A 58 -15.23 0.34 1.16
CA GLY A 58 -14.12 0.14 2.09
C GLY A 58 -12.88 -0.49 1.43
N TRP A 59 -11.77 -0.50 2.17
CA TRP A 59 -10.55 -1.21 1.81
C TRP A 59 -10.23 -2.20 2.91
N LYS A 60 -10.44 -3.49 2.66
CA LYS A 60 -10.17 -4.55 3.64
C LYS A 60 -8.99 -5.40 3.20
N PHE A 61 -7.90 -5.34 3.93
CA PHE A 61 -6.73 -6.19 3.71
C PHE A 61 -7.02 -7.62 4.17
N LEU A 62 -6.98 -8.59 3.25
CA LEU A 62 -7.28 -9.99 3.54
C LEU A 62 -6.01 -10.76 3.93
N ARG A 63 -4.96 -10.68 3.11
CA ARG A 63 -3.66 -11.34 3.36
C ARG A 63 -2.53 -10.73 2.54
N GLN A 64 -1.31 -10.88 3.03
CA GLN A 64 -0.10 -10.59 2.28
C GLN A 64 0.20 -11.73 1.30
N LEU A 65 0.69 -11.38 0.11
CA LEU A 65 1.09 -12.30 -0.96
C LEU A 65 2.60 -12.18 -1.21
N PRO A 66 3.26 -13.24 -1.70
CA PRO A 66 4.70 -13.23 -2.03
C PRO A 66 5.07 -12.30 -3.21
N GLY A 67 4.10 -11.56 -3.76
CA GLY A 67 4.22 -10.77 -4.98
C GLY A 67 3.69 -11.52 -6.19
N PRO A 68 3.43 -10.82 -7.32
CA PRO A 68 3.12 -11.48 -8.57
C PRO A 68 4.34 -12.33 -8.91
N THR A 69 4.18 -13.65 -8.84
CA THR A 69 5.12 -14.58 -9.44
C THR A 69 5.23 -14.11 -10.90
N ALA A 70 6.38 -13.60 -11.29
CA ALA A 70 6.64 -13.28 -12.68
C ALA A 70 6.43 -14.59 -13.45
N ARG A 71 5.28 -14.75 -14.09
CA ARG A 71 5.11 -15.76 -15.14
C ARG A 71 5.91 -15.22 -16.31
N HIS A 72 7.13 -15.70 -16.42
CA HIS A 72 7.95 -15.60 -17.62
C HIS A 72 7.44 -16.59 -18.66
#